data_AF-A0A8I0H9P3-F1
#
_entry.id   AF-A0A8I0H9P3-F1
#
_cell.length_a   1.000
_cell.length_b   1.000
_cell.length_c   1.000
_cell.angle_alpha   90.00
_cell.angle_beta   90.00
_cell.angle_gamma   90.00
#
_symmetry.space_group_name_H-M   'P 1'
#
loop_
_entity.id
_entity.type
_entity.pdbx_description
1 polymer ?
#
loop_
_entity_poly.entity_id
_entity_poly.type
_entity_poly.pdbx_seq_one_letter_code
_entity_poly.pdbx_strand_id
1 'polypeptide(L)'
;SDEIVNGANHVTADELVGNQIYFDFVTVGATMNAIFAAVKAKGLTIIENAAKEPHIVDLANFLNSMGADIRGAGTDVIKIRGVDYLKGV
;
A
#
# COMPACT_ATOMS: atom_id res chain seq x y z
N SER A 1 11.15 -8.73 12.71
CA SER A 1 10.85 -10.07 13.28
C SER A 1 9.34 -10.27 13.24
N ASP A 2 8.86 -11.48 12.96
CA ASP A 2 7.44 -11.81 13.07
C ASP A 2 7.24 -12.59 14.37
N GLU A 3 6.61 -11.97 15.36
CA GLU A 3 6.31 -12.60 16.66
C GLU A 3 4.82 -12.42 16.98
N ILE A 4 4.17 -13.50 17.38
CA ILE A 4 2.82 -13.44 17.93
C ILE A 4 2.94 -13.13 19.42
N VAL A 5 2.63 -11.90 19.80
CA VAL A 5 2.65 -11.45 21.20
C VAL A 5 1.21 -11.21 21.66
N ASN A 6 0.75 -11.95 22.67
CA ASN A 6 -0.62 -11.87 23.20
C ASN A 6 -1.73 -12.03 22.15
N GLY A 7 -1.51 -12.84 21.12
CA GLY A 7 -2.48 -13.07 20.04
C GLY A 7 -2.52 -11.99 18.95
N ALA A 8 -1.59 -11.03 18.97
CA ALA A 8 -1.42 -10.02 17.94
C ALA A 8 -0.16 -10.29 17.10
N ASN A 9 -0.26 -10.10 15.78
CA ASN A 9 0.91 -10.15 14.89
C ASN A 9 1.73 -8.88 15.07
N HIS A 10 2.98 -9.03 15.49
CA HIS A 10 3.94 -7.93 15.63
C HIS A 10 4.99 -8.02 14.53
N VAL A 11 4.97 -7.07 13.59
CA VAL A 11 5.89 -7.02 12.45
C VAL A 11 6.73 -5.76 12.52
N THR A 12 8.06 -5.94 12.51
CA THR A 12 9.04 -4.84 12.51
C THR A 12 9.96 -4.93 11.29
N ALA A 13 10.27 -3.78 10.71
CA ALA A 13 11.26 -3.61 9.64
C ALA A 13 12.05 -2.33 9.89
N ASP A 14 13.36 -2.37 9.66
CA ASP A 14 14.26 -1.21 9.84
C ASP A 14 14.00 -0.12 8.79
N GLU A 15 13.72 -0.55 7.55
CA GLU A 15 13.30 0.31 6.44
C GLU A 15 12.28 -0.47 5.59
N LEU A 16 11.17 0.17 5.21
CA LEU A 16 10.24 -0.43 4.27
C LEU A 16 10.69 -0.08 2.85
N VAL A 17 10.99 -1.09 2.04
CA VAL A 17 11.47 -0.92 0.67
C VAL A 17 10.38 -1.37 -0.31
N GLY A 18 10.10 -0.54 -1.30
CA GLY A 18 9.14 -0.87 -2.34
C GLY A 18 9.62 -2.04 -3.21
N ASN A 19 8.72 -2.97 -3.50
CA ASN A 19 8.99 -4.14 -4.33
C ASN A 19 7.74 -4.50 -5.15
N GLN A 20 7.86 -5.49 -6.03
CA GLN A 20 6.73 -6.08 -6.74
C GLN A 20 6.03 -7.11 -5.85
N ILE A 21 4.72 -6.98 -5.70
CA ILE A 21 3.85 -7.83 -4.89
C ILE A 21 2.74 -8.35 -5.79
N TYR A 22 2.59 -9.67 -5.84
CA TYR A 22 1.49 -10.34 -6.52
C TYR A 22 0.57 -10.97 -5.48
N PHE A 23 -0.72 -10.66 -5.53
CA PHE A 23 -1.70 -11.28 -4.63
C PHE A 23 -2.29 -12.55 -5.25
N ASP A 24 -2.05 -13.70 -4.62
CA ASP A 24 -2.66 -14.97 -5.03
C ASP A 24 -4.17 -14.98 -4.83
N PHE A 25 -4.64 -14.36 -3.75
CA PHE A 25 -6.05 -14.11 -3.48
C PHE A 25 -6.25 -12.65 -3.10
N VAL A 26 -6.91 -11.90 -3.97
CA VAL A 26 -7.17 -10.48 -3.76
C VAL A 26 -8.24 -10.29 -2.68
N THR A 27 -7.91 -9.47 -1.68
CA THR A 27 -8.90 -8.95 -0.72
C THR A 27 -8.80 -7.44 -0.64
N VAL A 28 -9.93 -6.80 -0.38
CA VAL A 28 -10.01 -5.35 -0.15
C VAL A 28 -9.04 -4.92 0.94
N GLY A 29 -9.05 -5.64 2.09
CA GLY A 29 -8.19 -5.32 3.23
C GLY A 29 -6.71 -5.48 2.93
N ALA A 30 -6.30 -6.55 2.24
CA ALA A 30 -4.90 -6.75 1.88
C ALA A 30 -4.40 -5.64 0.93
N THR A 31 -5.21 -5.27 -0.06
CA THR A 31 -4.88 -4.19 -1.01
C THR A 31 -4.74 -2.84 -0.30
N MET A 32 -5.66 -2.51 0.61
CA MET A 32 -5.57 -1.27 1.41
C MET A 32 -4.30 -1.24 2.27
N ASN A 33 -4.02 -2.32 2.99
CA ASN A 33 -2.84 -2.40 3.86
C ASN A 33 -1.54 -2.27 3.06
N ALA A 34 -1.47 -2.91 1.88
CA ALA A 34 -0.32 -2.76 1.00
C ALA A 34 -0.17 -1.32 0.48
N ILE A 35 -1.27 -0.64 0.14
CA ILE A 35 -1.22 0.78 -0.24
C ILE A 35 -0.67 1.63 0.92
N PHE A 36 -1.17 1.44 2.15
CA PHE A 36 -0.70 2.17 3.32
C PHE A 36 0.78 1.96 3.63
N ALA A 37 1.26 0.73 3.49
CA ALA A 37 2.68 0.43 3.65
C ALA A 37 3.49 1.12 2.53
N ALA A 38 3.06 0.94 1.28
CA ALA A 38 3.81 1.39 0.10
C ALA A 38 3.97 2.91 0.00
N VAL A 39 3.01 3.72 0.48
CA VAL A 39 3.12 5.20 0.39
C VAL A 39 4.28 5.78 1.19
N LYS A 40 4.81 5.05 2.17
CA LYS A 40 6.01 5.42 2.95
C LYS A 40 7.23 4.57 2.62
N ALA A 41 7.08 3.56 1.77
CA ALA A 41 8.17 2.69 1.40
C ALA A 41 9.16 3.39 0.48
N LYS A 42 10.46 3.15 0.66
CA LYS A 42 11.48 3.71 -0.21
C LYS A 42 11.45 3.05 -1.58
N GLY A 43 11.34 3.87 -2.63
CA GLY A 43 11.35 3.39 -4.00
C GLY A 43 9.96 3.12 -4.57
N LEU A 44 9.86 2.14 -5.46
CA LEU A 44 8.63 1.83 -6.21
C LEU A 44 8.06 0.49 -5.74
N THR A 45 6.81 0.51 -5.33
CA THR A 45 6.00 -0.68 -5.09
C THR A 45 5.06 -0.90 -6.27
N ILE A 46 4.96 -2.14 -6.73
CA ILE A 46 4.00 -2.53 -7.78
C ILE A 46 3.13 -3.63 -7.19
N ILE A 47 1.83 -3.39 -7.12
CA ILE A 47 0.83 -4.34 -6.64
C ILE A 47 0.08 -4.86 -7.85
N GLU A 48 0.23 -6.15 -8.13
CA GLU A 48 -0.48 -6.85 -9.21
C GLU A 48 -1.65 -7.67 -8.64
N ASN A 49 -2.68 -7.86 -9.47
CA ASN A 49 -3.95 -8.46 -9.07
C ASN A 49 -4.60 -7.69 -7.90
N ALA A 50 -4.56 -6.35 -7.98
CA ALA A 50 -5.09 -5.48 -6.94
C ALA A 50 -6.63 -5.45 -6.94
N ALA A 51 -7.21 -5.15 -5.77
CA ALA A 51 -8.65 -4.96 -5.62
C ALA A 51 -9.10 -3.67 -6.37
N LYS A 52 -10.25 -3.72 -7.04
CA LYS A 52 -10.73 -2.71 -8.01
C LYS A 52 -11.98 -1.94 -7.55
N GLU A 53 -12.34 -2.11 -6.29
CA GLU A 53 -13.54 -1.54 -5.72
C GLU A 53 -13.44 -0.01 -5.65
N PRO A 54 -14.57 0.73 -5.78
CA PRO A 54 -14.55 2.19 -5.79
C PRO A 54 -13.84 2.81 -4.59
N HIS A 55 -13.99 2.21 -3.40
CA HIS A 55 -13.36 2.70 -2.19
C HIS A 55 -11.81 2.55 -2.18
N ILE A 56 -11.23 1.65 -2.98
CA ILE A 56 -9.77 1.57 -3.19
C ILE A 56 -9.29 2.77 -4.01
N VAL A 57 -10.08 3.15 -5.02
CA VAL A 57 -9.80 4.33 -5.85
C VAL A 57 -9.90 5.61 -5.02
N ASP A 58 -10.94 5.73 -4.19
CA ASP A 58 -11.13 6.88 -3.30
C ASP A 58 -9.97 7.01 -2.30
N LEU A 59 -9.54 5.90 -1.71
CA LEU A 59 -8.37 5.88 -0.82
C LEU A 59 -7.11 6.37 -1.54
N ALA A 60 -6.84 5.86 -2.75
CA ALA A 60 -5.68 6.29 -3.53
C ALA A 60 -5.74 7.79 -3.87
N ASN A 61 -6.91 8.29 -4.25
CA ASN A 61 -7.12 9.70 -4.55
C ASN A 61 -6.94 10.58 -3.31
N PHE A 62 -7.42 10.14 -2.15
CA PHE A 62 -7.23 10.83 -0.88
C PHE A 62 -5.75 10.89 -0.48
N LEU A 63 -5.02 9.79 -0.57
CA LEU A 63 -3.58 9.79 -0.28
C LEU A 63 -2.80 10.63 -1.30
N ASN A 64 -3.19 10.63 -2.56
CA ASN A 64 -2.61 11.51 -3.59
C ASN A 64 -2.85 12.99 -3.31
N SER A 65 -4.03 13.37 -2.78
CA SER A 65 -4.27 14.76 -2.37
C SER A 65 -3.39 15.20 -1.20
N MET A 66 -2.95 14.24 -0.37
CA MET A 66 -1.96 14.42 0.69
C MET A 66 -0.50 14.39 0.18
N GLY A 67 -0.27 14.20 -1.12
CA GLY A 67 1.06 14.20 -1.73
C GLY A 67 1.69 12.83 -1.94
N ALA A 68 0.94 11.73 -1.84
CA ALA A 68 1.40 10.43 -2.33
C ALA A 68 1.51 10.40 -3.86
N ASP A 69 2.27 9.44 -4.40
CA ASP A 69 2.33 9.14 -5.84
C ASP A 69 1.82 7.71 -6.10
N ILE A 70 0.48 7.59 -6.14
CA ILE A 70 -0.26 6.35 -6.41
C ILE A 70 -0.89 6.45 -7.80
N ARG A 71 -0.69 5.41 -8.63
CA ARG A 71 -1.24 5.33 -9.99
C ARG A 71 -1.85 3.96 -10.24
N GLY A 72 -2.84 3.91 -11.14
CA GLY A 72 -3.46 2.66 -11.56
C GLY A 72 -4.49 2.07 -10.57
N ALA A 73 -4.89 2.82 -9.54
CA ALA A 73 -6.01 2.45 -8.69
C ALA A 73 -7.29 2.30 -9.54
N GLY A 74 -8.02 1.20 -9.35
CA GLY A 74 -9.17 0.82 -10.18
C GLY A 74 -8.80 -0.04 -11.40
N THR A 75 -7.51 -0.38 -11.55
CA THR A 75 -7.02 -1.36 -12.53
C THR A 75 -6.42 -2.57 -11.83
N ASP A 76 -6.02 -3.59 -12.58
CA ASP A 76 -5.37 -4.78 -12.02
C ASP A 76 -3.97 -4.53 -11.44
N VAL A 77 -3.36 -3.37 -11.76
CA VAL A 77 -1.99 -3.04 -11.34
C VAL A 77 -1.95 -1.65 -10.73
N ILE A 78 -1.57 -1.57 -9.45
CA ILE A 78 -1.34 -0.31 -8.73
C ILE A 78 0.16 -0.09 -8.58
N LYS A 79 0.63 1.11 -8.93
CA LYS A 79 2.04 1.52 -8.80
C LYS A 79 2.14 2.66 -7.81
N ILE A 80 3.00 2.51 -6.82
CA ILE A 80 3.14 3.44 -5.71
C ILE A 80 4.61 3.78 -5.55
N ARG A 81 4.96 5.05 -5.77
CA ARG A 81 6.28 5.55 -5.38
C ARG A 81 6.16 6.15 -4.00
N GLY A 82 6.81 5.55 -3.01
CA GLY A 82 6.68 6.06 -1.66
C GLY A 82 7.40 7.39 -1.48
N VAL A 83 6.89 8.16 -0.52
CA VAL A 83 7.28 9.55 -0.27
C VAL A 83 7.66 9.73 1.20
N ASP A 84 8.63 10.60 1.46
CA ASP A 84 9.13 10.83 2.82
C ASP A 84 8.05 11.43 3.73
N TYR A 85 7.21 12.33 3.19
CA TYR A 85 6.18 13.06 3.94
C TYR A 85 4.83 13.05 3.20
N LEU A 86 3.76 12.84 3.96
CA LEU A 86 2.38 13.12 3.51
C LEU A 86 1.95 14.39 4.24
N LYS A 87 1.26 15.27 3.55
CA LYS A 87 0.72 16.51 4.10
C LYS A 87 -0.70 16.27 4.56
N GLY A 88 -1.08 16.87 5.68
CA GLY A 88 -2.50 16.99 6.03
C GLY A 88 -3.21 17.85 4.99
N VAL A 89 -4.48 17.52 4.73
CA VAL A 89 -5.40 18.37 3.96
C VAL A 89 -5.99 19.43 4.89
#